data_AF-A0A0M2U9S3-F1
#
_entry.id   AF-A0A0M2U9S3-F1
#
_cell.length_a   1.000
_cell.length_b   1.000
_cell.length_c   1.000
_cell.angle_alpha   90.00
_cell.angle_beta   90.00
_cell.angle_gamma   90.00
#
_symmetry.space_group_name_H-M   'P 1'
#
loop_
_entity.id
_entity.type
_entity.pdbx_description
1 polymer ?
#
loop_
_entity_poly.entity_id
_entity_poly.type
_entity_poly.pdbx_seq_one_letter_code
_entity_poly.pdbx_strand_id
1 'polypeptide(L)'
;MAIASSTANTGGMLATALMQPLLGFLLDLRWQGELVQGTPFYSLDAYRVAIYACFLVSLVGFAATLLVKETYTKNTWQDDRSQVNVRGSA
;
A
#
# COMPACT_ATOMS: atom_id res chain seq x y z
N MET A 1 -9.72 18.50 6.60
CA MET A 1 -9.91 17.70 5.36
C MET A 1 -8.61 17.41 4.63
N ALA A 2 -7.71 18.39 4.44
CA ALA A 2 -6.47 18.19 3.67
C ALA A 2 -5.56 17.07 4.22
N ILE A 3 -5.25 17.06 5.52
CA ILE A 3 -4.29 16.11 6.11
C ILE A 3 -4.67 14.63 5.92
N ALA A 4 -5.96 14.29 6.02
CA ALA A 4 -6.43 12.91 5.89
C ALA A 4 -6.32 12.41 4.45
N SER A 5 -6.69 13.27 3.48
CA SER A 5 -6.59 12.94 2.06
C SER A 5 -5.15 12.86 1.59
N SER A 6 -4.27 13.72 2.11
CA SER A 6 -2.84 13.71 1.79
C SER A 6 -2.15 12.44 2.30
N THR A 7 -2.41 12.04 3.54
CA THR A 7 -1.82 10.82 4.12
C THR A 7 -2.23 9.56 3.35
N ALA A 8 -3.49 9.47 2.93
CA ALA A 8 -3.97 8.36 2.10
C ALA A 8 -3.26 8.30 0.73
N ASN A 9 -3.04 9.46 0.09
CA ASN A 9 -2.39 9.53 -1.22
C ASN A 9 -0.90 9.18 -1.16
N THR A 10 -0.19 9.64 -0.12
CA THR A 10 1.24 9.33 0.09
C THR A 10 1.49 7.83 0.18
N GLY A 11 0.58 7.07 0.81
CA GLY A 11 0.67 5.61 0.88
C GLY A 11 0.67 4.96 -0.50
N GLY A 12 -0.23 5.41 -1.40
CA GLY A 12 -0.29 4.93 -2.77
C GLY A 12 0.97 5.27 -3.58
N MET A 13 1.46 6.51 -3.48
CA MET A 13 2.68 6.94 -4.17
C MET A 13 3.91 6.17 -3.67
N LEU A 14 4.04 5.97 -2.35
CA LEU A 14 5.13 5.20 -1.76
C LEU A 14 5.08 3.74 -2.21
N ALA A 15 3.89 3.13 -2.26
CA ALA A 15 3.72 1.77 -2.75
C ALA A 15 4.17 1.63 -4.21
N THR A 16 3.77 2.56 -5.10
CA THR A 16 4.23 2.56 -6.49
C THR A 16 5.74 2.80 -6.63
N ALA A 17 6.31 3.67 -5.80
CA ALA A 17 7.75 3.95 -5.81
C ALA A 17 8.58 2.74 -5.36
N LEU A 18 8.08 1.96 -4.40
CA LEU A 18 8.73 0.72 -3.95
C LEU A 18 8.53 -0.43 -4.94
N MET A 19 7.39 -0.47 -5.65
CA MET A 19 7.08 -1.54 -6.61
C MET A 19 8.05 -1.55 -7.80
N GLN A 20 8.47 -0.38 -8.28
CA GLN A 20 9.40 -0.24 -9.40
C GLN A 20 10.75 -0.96 -9.18
N PRO A 21 11.53 -0.67 -8.12
CA PRO A 21 12.79 -1.35 -7.87
C PRO A 21 12.60 -2.82 -7.46
N LEU A 22 11.49 -3.18 -6.79
CA LEU A 22 11.21 -4.57 -6.39
C LEU A 22 10.98 -5.46 -7.62
N LEU A 23 10.20 -4.98 -8.59
CA LEU A 23 10.01 -5.68 -9.86
C LEU A 23 11.31 -5.78 -10.67
N GLY A 24 12.09 -4.71 -10.71
CA GLY A 24 13.42 -4.69 -11.36
C GLY A 24 14.38 -5.70 -10.73
N PHE A 25 14.47 -5.73 -9.40
CA PHE A 25 15.30 -6.69 -8.66
C PHE A 25 14.86 -8.14 -8.88
N LEU A 26 13.56 -8.39 -8.96
CA LEU A 26 13.02 -9.73 -9.18
C LEU A 26 13.31 -10.25 -10.60
N LEU A 27 13.28 -9.35 -11.59
CA LEU A 27 13.75 -9.65 -12.95
C LEU A 27 15.25 -9.91 -12.97
N ASP A 28 16.05 -9.10 -12.27
CA ASP A 28 17.51 -9.23 -12.20
C ASP A 28 17.95 -10.53 -11.52
N LEU A 29 17.29 -10.93 -10.42
CA LEU A 29 17.59 -12.17 -9.69
C LEU A 29 17.33 -13.45 -10.52
N ARG A 30 16.44 -13.36 -11.51
CA ARG A 30 16.13 -14.45 -12.45
C ARG A 30 16.81 -14.28 -13.79
N TRP A 31 17.58 -13.22 -13.99
CA TRP A 31 18.47 -13.08 -15.13
C TRP A 31 19.62 -14.09 -14.95
N GLN A 32 19.53 -15.23 -15.65
CA GLN A 32 20.50 -16.33 -15.54
C GLN A 32 21.75 -16.14 -16.42
N GLY A 33 21.94 -14.95 -16.99
CA GLY A 33 23.06 -14.62 -17.88
C GLY A 33 22.85 -15.09 -19.32
N GLU A 34 21.67 -15.61 -19.64
CA GLU A 34 21.35 -16.13 -20.97
C GLU A 34 20.99 -14.99 -21.93
N LEU A 35 21.97 -14.62 -22.76
CA LEU A 35 21.84 -13.64 -23.83
C LEU A 35 21.52 -14.37 -25.14
N VAL A 36 20.26 -14.35 -25.55
CA VAL A 36 19.88 -14.82 -26.89
C VAL A 36 19.94 -13.63 -27.83
N GLN A 37 20.89 -13.66 -28.77
CA GLN A 37 21.07 -12.62 -29.79
C GLN A 37 21.21 -11.18 -29.23
N GLY A 38 21.90 -11.02 -28.10
CA GLY A 38 22.15 -9.70 -27.49
C GLY A 38 20.95 -9.10 -26.73
N THR A 39 19.84 -9.83 -26.63
CA THR A 39 18.70 -9.46 -25.78
C THR A 39 18.61 -10.43 -24.61
N PRO A 40 18.44 -9.96 -23.36
CA PRO A 40 18.21 -10.85 -22.22
C PRO A 40 17.02 -11.75 -22.46
N PHE A 41 17.26 -13.06 -22.46
CA PHE A 41 16.20 -14.04 -22.61
C PHE A 41 15.51 -14.23 -21.25
N TYR A 42 14.44 -13.48 -21.02
CA TYR A 42 13.59 -13.66 -19.85
C TYR A 42 12.70 -14.88 -20.06
N SER A 43 13.11 -16.01 -19.48
CA SER A 43 12.34 -17.25 -19.51
C SER A 43 10.95 -17.09 -18.87
N LEU A 44 9.96 -17.88 -19.30
CA LEU A 44 8.55 -17.80 -18.85
C LEU A 44 8.41 -17.85 -17.31
N ASP A 45 9.37 -18.49 -16.65
CA ASP A 45 9.45 -18.60 -15.19
C ASP A 45 9.67 -17.22 -14.51
N ALA A 46 10.46 -16.33 -15.11
CA ALA A 46 10.69 -14.98 -14.59
C ALA A 46 9.39 -14.15 -14.60
N TYR A 47 8.58 -14.30 -15.66
CA TYR A 47 7.30 -13.62 -15.78
C TYR A 47 6.28 -14.14 -14.77
N ARG A 48 6.23 -15.46 -14.56
CA ARG A 48 5.40 -16.08 -13.52
C ARG A 48 5.76 -15.54 -12.13
N VAL A 49 7.05 -15.43 -11.82
CA VAL A 49 7.54 -14.91 -10.54
C VAL A 49 7.17 -13.44 -10.34
N ALA A 50 7.27 -12.60 -11.39
CA ALA A 50 6.81 -11.21 -11.33
C ALA A 50 5.30 -11.10 -11.02
N ILE A 51 4.47 -11.94 -11.66
CA ILE A 51 3.03 -12.00 -11.35
C ILE A 51 2.78 -12.47 -9.92
N TYR A 52 3.51 -13.49 -9.44
CA TYR A 52 3.40 -13.94 -8.05
C TYR A 52 3.80 -12.85 -7.05
N ALA A 53 4.80 -12.03 -7.36
CA ALA A 53 5.18 -10.89 -6.51
C ALA A 53 4.09 -9.80 -6.48
N CYS A 54 3.48 -9.47 -7.61
CA CYS A 54 2.30 -8.59 -7.65
C CYS A 54 1.15 -9.14 -6.80
N PHE A 55 0.89 -10.45 -6.88
CA PHE A 55 -0.13 -11.12 -6.09
C PHE A 55 0.17 -11.04 -4.58
N LEU A 56 1.42 -11.30 -4.17
CA LEU A 56 1.85 -11.19 -2.78
C LEU A 56 1.70 -9.76 -2.24
N VAL A 57 2.09 -8.73 -3.01
CA VAL A 57 1.95 -7.33 -2.58
C VAL A 57 0.48 -6.96 -2.39
N SER A 58 -0.40 -7.45 -3.26
CA SER A 58 -1.84 -7.25 -3.14
C SER A 58 -2.41 -7.95 -1.90
N LEU A 59 -1.95 -9.16 -1.61
CA LEU A 59 -2.34 -9.91 -0.42
C LEU A 59 -1.92 -9.20 0.87
N VAL A 60 -0.71 -8.62 0.89
CA VAL A 60 -0.21 -7.82 2.03
C VAL A 60 -1.07 -6.57 2.21
N GLY A 61 -1.41 -5.85 1.14
CA GLY A 61 -2.30 -4.69 1.20
C GLY A 61 -3.71 -5.05 1.67
N PHE A 62 -4.23 -6.19 1.23
CA PHE A 62 -5.52 -6.72 1.68
C PHE A 62 -5.50 -7.09 3.17
N ALA A 63 -4.47 -7.81 3.61
CA ALA A 63 -4.28 -8.14 5.03
C ALA A 63 -4.11 -6.88 5.90
N ALA A 64 -3.35 -5.89 5.42
CA ALA A 64 -3.22 -4.60 6.08
C ALA A 64 -4.57 -3.88 6.22
N THR A 65 -5.44 -3.97 5.20
CA THR A 65 -6.81 -3.44 5.26
C THR A 65 -7.65 -4.14 6.31
N LEU A 66 -7.50 -5.46 6.47
CA LEU A 66 -8.17 -6.21 7.54
C LEU A 66 -7.64 -5.86 8.93
N LEU A 67 -6.38 -5.46 9.04
CA LEU A 67 -5.73 -4.98 10.27
C LEU A 67 -6.10 -3.53 10.61
N VAL A 68 -6.68 -2.77 9.67
CA VAL A 68 -7.27 -1.46 9.97
C VAL A 68 -8.46 -1.69 10.88
N LYS A 69 -8.20 -1.56 12.18
CA LYS A 69 -9.23 -1.59 13.21
C LYS A 69 -10.14 -0.39 12.98
N GLU A 70 -11.38 -0.68 12.57
CA GLU A 70 -12.50 0.27 12.56
C GLU A 70 -12.42 1.13 13.82
N THR A 71 -11.99 2.38 13.64
CA THR A 71 -12.02 3.36 14.71
C THR A 71 -13.48 3.76 14.80
N TYR A 72 -14.23 3.00 15.61
CA TYR A 72 -15.68 3.01 15.90
C TYR A 72 -16.33 4.40 16.07
N THR A 73 -16.20 5.31 15.10
CA THR A 73 -16.72 6.69 15.04
C THR A 73 -16.97 7.30 16.41
N LYS A 74 -16.02 7.16 17.35
CA LYS A 74 -16.12 7.75 18.67
C LYS A 74 -15.59 9.15 18.52
N ASN A 75 -16.48 10.03 18.03
CA ASN A 75 -16.22 11.43 17.86
C ASN A 75 -16.19 12.10 19.25
N THR A 76 -15.04 12.04 19.92
CA THR A 76 -14.83 12.69 21.23
C THR A 76 -15.04 14.21 21.17
N TRP A 77 -15.01 14.81 19.98
CA TRP A 77 -15.29 16.23 19.76
C TRP A 77 -16.77 16.60 19.93
N GLN A 78 -17.69 15.66 19.74
CA GLN A 78 -19.13 15.93 19.83
C GLN A 78 -19.64 15.88 21.28
N ASP A 79 -18.97 15.10 22.13
CA ASP A 79 -19.30 14.93 23.55
C ASP A 79 -18.89 16.15 24.41
N ASP A 80 -17.79 16.81 24.06
CA ASP A 80 -17.34 18.03 24.76
C ASP A 80 -18.26 19.23 24.47
N ARG A 81 -18.72 19.38 23.21
CA ARG A 81 -19.62 20.47 22.79
C ARG A 81 -21.03 20.35 23.35
N SER A 82 -21.54 19.13 23.56
CA SER A 82 -22.84 18.93 24.22
C SER A 82 -22.73 19.29 25.70
N GLN A 83 -21.69 18.84 26.41
CA GLN A 83 -21.43 19.14 27.84
C GLN A 83 -21.24 20.64 28.12
N VAL A 84 -20.49 21.36 27.29
CA VAL A 84 -20.29 22.82 27.43
C VAL A 84 -21.60 23.59 27.24
N ASN A 85 -22.46 23.16 26.30
CA ASN A 85 -23.74 23.82 26.05
C ASN A 85 -24.74 23.64 27.20
N VAL A 86 -24.73 22.49 27.89
CA VAL A 86 -25.58 22.29 29.09
C VAL A 86 -25.06 23.05 30.31
N ARG A 87 -23.74 23.23 30.43
CA ARG A 87 -23.13 24.00 31.54
C ARG A 87 -23.22 25.52 31.39
N GLY A 88 -23.33 26.04 30.16
CA GLY A 88 -23.46 27.47 29.89
C GLY A 88 -24.89 28.02 29.97
N SER A 89 -25.88 27.16 30.23
CA SER A 89 -27.32 27.52 30.24
C SER A 89 -27.97 27.38 31.63
N ALA A 90 -27.17 27.27 32.70
CA ALA A 90 -27.59 27.24 34.11
C ALA A 90 -26.84 28.32 34.89
#